data_AF-N8RGR7-F1
#
_entry.id   AF-N8RGR7-F1
#
_cell.length_a   1.000
_cell.length_b   1.000
_cell.length_c   1.000
_cell.angle_alpha   90.00
_cell.angle_beta   90.00
_cell.angle_gamma   90.00
#
_symmetry.space_group_name_H-M   'P 1'
#
loop_
_entity.id
_entity.type
_entity.pdbx_description
1 polymer ?
#
loop_
_entity_poly.entity_id
_entity_poly.type
_entity_poly.pdbx_seq_one_letter_code
_entity_poly.pdbx_strand_id
1 'polypeptide(L)'
;MSAYITFHAEMRMCQRGICADTLELILQFGRKIRSKGAIFYVIGKKEIQRYCQVEPKLRNMEGMQVLTTHEGTVITTYRNKNLRSIRPCARKHSHLH
;
A
#
# COMPACT_ATOMS: atom_id res chain seq x y z
N MET A 1 11.68 2.40 10.06
CA MET A 1 10.95 1.14 10.30
C MET A 1 11.58 0.11 9.38
N SER A 2 12.31 -0.88 9.89
CA SER A 2 12.96 -1.88 9.02
C SER A 2 11.93 -2.94 8.62
N ALA A 3 11.70 -3.09 7.32
CA ALA A 3 10.78 -4.10 6.79
C ALA A 3 11.60 -5.27 6.22
N TYR A 4 11.24 -6.49 6.59
CA TYR A 4 11.88 -7.69 6.05
C TYR A 4 11.32 -8.00 4.65
N ILE A 5 12.18 -8.03 3.64
CA ILE A 5 11.79 -8.34 2.26
C ILE A 5 12.07 -9.81 1.99
N THR A 6 11.04 -10.55 1.56
CA THR A 6 11.21 -11.93 1.11
C THR A 6 11.69 -11.97 -0.34
N PHE A 7 12.34 -13.06 -0.76
CA PHE A 7 12.76 -13.24 -2.15
C PHE A 7 11.60 -13.09 -3.16
N HIS A 8 10.40 -13.58 -2.80
CA HIS A 8 9.20 -13.37 -3.61
C HIS A 8 8.85 -11.88 -3.73
N ALA A 9 8.91 -11.12 -2.64
CA ALA A 9 8.64 -9.69 -2.67
C ALA A 9 9.70 -8.91 -3.47
N GLU A 10 10.97 -9.26 -3.34
CA GLU A 10 12.07 -8.68 -4.10
C GLU A 10 11.90 -8.90 -5.61
N MET A 11 11.59 -10.12 -6.05
CA MET A 11 11.30 -10.40 -7.46
C MET A 11 10.11 -9.58 -7.97
N ARG A 12 9.06 -9.43 -7.17
CA ARG A 12 7.87 -8.63 -7.54
C ARG A 12 8.16 -7.13 -7.55
N MET A 13 9.05 -6.64 -6.70
CA MET A 13 9.53 -5.26 -6.68
C MET A 13 10.33 -4.98 -7.95
N CYS A 14 11.26 -5.86 -8.32
CA CYS A 14 12.06 -5.75 -9.53
C CYS A 14 11.18 -5.74 -10.80
N GLN A 15 10.22 -6.67 -10.91
CA GLN A 15 9.27 -6.73 -12.03
C GLN A 15 8.41 -5.47 -12.20
N ARG A 16 8.27 -4.66 -11.15
CA ARG A 16 7.41 -3.47 -11.13
C ARG A 16 8.18 -2.15 -11.06
N GLY A 17 9.52 -2.21 -11.11
CA GLY A 17 10.39 -1.04 -10.99
C GLY A 17 10.25 -0.32 -9.64
N ILE A 18 10.06 -1.08 -8.56
CA ILE A 18 9.93 -0.54 -7.20
C ILE A 18 11.25 -0.77 -6.47
N CYS A 19 11.92 0.32 -6.09
CA CYS A 19 13.15 0.29 -5.31
C CYS A 19 12.85 0.34 -3.80
N ALA A 20 13.85 0.03 -2.98
CA ALA A 20 13.75 0.08 -1.51
C ALA A 20 13.35 1.48 -1.00
N ASP A 21 13.87 2.55 -1.60
CA ASP A 21 13.50 3.94 -1.23
C ASP A 21 11.99 4.19 -1.39
N THR A 22 11.41 3.70 -2.50
CA THR A 22 9.98 3.81 -2.77
C THR A 22 9.17 3.04 -1.74
N LEU A 23 9.65 1.86 -1.34
CA LEU A 23 9.01 1.04 -0.30
C LEU A 23 9.01 1.78 1.04
N GLU A 24 10.14 2.36 1.44
CA GLU A 24 10.26 3.11 2.69
C GLU A 24 9.31 4.31 2.73
N LEU A 25 9.25 5.08 1.64
CA LEU A 25 8.33 6.20 1.51
C LEU A 25 6.86 5.77 1.63
N ILE A 26 6.48 4.63 1.06
CA ILE A 26 5.11 4.09 1.21
C ILE A 26 4.84 3.63 2.65
N LEU A 27 5.81 3.02 3.33
CA LEU A 27 5.64 2.61 4.73
C LEU A 27 5.55 3.82 5.67
N GLN A 28 6.23 4.91 5.35
CA GLN A 28 6.27 6.14 6.15
C GLN A 28 5.05 7.04 5.95
N PHE A 29 4.70 7.32 4.69
CA PHE A 29 3.63 8.28 4.34
C PHE A 29 2.31 7.60 3.97
N GLY A 30 2.33 6.28 3.76
CA GLY A 30 1.17 5.51 3.36
C GLY A 30 0.15 5.35 4.47
N ARG A 31 -1.12 5.34 4.06
CA ARG A 31 -2.21 4.99 4.96
C ARG A 31 -2.17 3.51 5.27
N LYS A 32 -2.07 3.18 6.56
CA LYS A 32 -2.18 1.82 7.08
C LYS A 32 -3.64 1.36 7.12
N ILE A 33 -3.94 0.25 6.46
CA ILE A 33 -5.25 -0.40 6.42
C ILE A 33 -5.07 -1.85 6.84
N ARG A 34 -5.76 -2.28 7.91
CA ARG A 34 -5.77 -3.68 8.35
C ARG A 34 -6.94 -4.38 7.69
N SER A 35 -6.69 -5.45 6.93
CA SER A 35 -7.73 -6.21 6.23
C SER A 35 -7.25 -7.63 5.95
N LYS A 36 -8.16 -8.62 6.03
CA LYS A 36 -7.87 -10.03 5.67
C LYS A 36 -6.60 -10.61 6.33
N GLY A 37 -6.32 -10.27 7.59
CA GLY A 37 -5.14 -10.75 8.32
C GLY A 37 -3.80 -10.11 7.90
N ALA A 38 -3.84 -9.06 7.07
CA ALA A 38 -2.65 -8.38 6.56
C ALA A 38 -2.77 -6.87 6.71
N ILE A 39 -1.64 -6.19 6.52
CA ILE A 39 -1.52 -4.74 6.63
C ILE A 39 -1.17 -4.18 5.24
N PHE A 40 -2.07 -3.33 4.74
CA PHE A 40 -1.89 -2.61 3.49
C PHE A 40 -1.42 -1.19 3.79
N TYR A 41 -0.32 -0.77 3.18
CA TYR A 41 0.09 0.63 3.13
C TYR A 41 -0.25 1.19 1.77
N VAL A 42 -1.00 2.29 1.72
CA VAL A 42 -1.56 2.83 0.48
C VAL A 42 -1.21 4.30 0.33
N ILE A 43 -0.70 4.68 -0.84
CA ILE A 43 -0.55 6.08 -1.26
C ILE A 43 -1.66 6.42 -2.25
N GLY A 44 -2.63 7.22 -1.81
CA GLY A 44 -3.68 7.77 -2.65
C GLY A 44 -3.60 9.29 -2.78
N LYS A 45 -4.60 9.88 -3.43
CA LYS A 45 -4.70 11.34 -3.62
C LYS A 45 -4.71 12.12 -2.30
N LYS A 46 -5.27 11.53 -1.23
CA LYS A 46 -5.35 12.18 0.09
C LYS A 46 -3.98 12.30 0.73
N GLU A 47 -3.19 11.23 0.68
CA GLU A 47 -1.85 11.18 1.22
C GLU A 47 -0.92 12.12 0.43
N ILE A 48 -1.07 12.15 -0.90
CA ILE A 48 -0.36 13.12 -1.75
C ILE A 48 -0.75 14.55 -1.36
N GLN A 49 -2.04 14.89 -1.27
CA GLN A 49 -2.44 16.25 -0.91
C GLN A 49 -1.92 16.67 0.47
N ARG A 50 -1.80 15.73 1.41
CA ARG A 50 -1.32 16.00 2.77
C ARG A 50 0.20 16.14 2.86
N TYR A 51 0.96 15.37 2.08
CA TYR A 51 2.41 15.25 2.24
C TYR A 51 3.22 15.70 1.01
N CYS A 52 2.61 16.07 -0.11
CA CYS A 52 3.32 16.48 -1.33
C CYS A 52 4.18 17.74 -1.14
N GLN A 53 3.88 18.58 -0.14
CA GLN A 53 4.74 19.71 0.22
C GLN A 53 6.03 19.28 0.93
N VAL A 54 6.01 18.14 1.63
CA VAL A 54 7.15 17.59 2.37
C VAL A 54 7.94 16.62 1.49
N GLU A 55 7.23 15.74 0.76
CA GLU A 55 7.83 14.76 -0.14
C GLU A 55 7.13 14.79 -1.51
N PRO A 56 7.64 15.59 -2.46
CA PRO A 56 7.08 15.72 -3.81
C PRO A 56 7.06 14.39 -4.58
N LYS A 57 7.96 13.45 -4.27
CA LYS A 57 8.04 12.14 -4.95
C LYS A 57 6.77 11.31 -4.75
N LEU A 58 5.97 11.58 -3.71
CA LEU A 58 4.69 10.89 -3.48
C LEU A 58 3.72 11.01 -4.65
N ARG A 59 3.81 12.09 -5.44
CA ARG A 59 2.96 12.28 -6.63
C ARG A 59 3.17 11.17 -7.67
N ASN A 60 4.40 10.68 -7.80
CA ASN A 60 4.75 9.59 -8.72
C ASN A 60 4.33 8.21 -8.20
N MET A 61 4.01 8.12 -6.91
CA MET A 61 3.61 6.91 -6.20
C MET A 61 2.08 6.77 -6.07
N GLU A 62 1.30 7.61 -6.76
CA GLU A 62 -0.16 7.53 -6.73
C GLU A 62 -0.66 6.13 -7.13
N GLY A 63 -1.39 5.48 -6.21
CA GLY A 63 -1.93 4.13 -6.40
C GLY A 63 -0.94 3.01 -6.10
N MET A 64 0.23 3.31 -5.51
CA MET A 64 1.11 2.29 -4.97
C MET A 64 0.57 1.75 -3.64
N GLN A 65 0.68 0.44 -3.49
CA GLN A 65 0.17 -0.29 -2.34
C GLN A 65 1.18 -1.36 -1.95
N VAL A 66 1.50 -1.43 -0.67
CA VAL A 66 2.42 -2.43 -0.13
C VAL A 66 1.62 -3.31 0.82
N LEU A 67 1.65 -4.62 0.56
CA LEU A 67 1.07 -5.61 1.44
C LEU A 67 2.16 -6.18 2.35
N THR A 68 1.90 -6.13 3.64
CA THR A 68 2.79 -6.63 4.69
C THR A 68 2.07 -7.58 5.62
N THR A 69 2.83 -8.50 6.23
CA THR A 69 2.38 -9.27 7.40
C THR A 69 2.23 -8.35 8.61
N HIS A 70 1.64 -8.86 9.70
CA HIS A 70 1.57 -8.12 10.96
C HIS A 70 2.96 -7.81 11.54
N GLU A 71 3.94 -8.67 11.24
CA GLU A 71 5.33 -8.57 11.67
C GLU A 71 6.16 -7.60 10.83
N GLY A 72 5.58 -7.04 9.76
CA GLY A 72 6.27 -6.08 8.89
C GLY A 72 7.01 -6.70 7.72
N THR A 73 6.83 -8.00 7.45
CA THR A 73 7.39 -8.66 6.27
C THR A 73 6.63 -8.23 5.03
N VAL A 74 7.33 -7.77 4.00
CA VAL A 74 6.71 -7.43 2.71
C VAL A 74 6.36 -8.70 1.96
N ILE A 75 5.07 -8.82 1.62
CA ILE A 75 4.54 -9.96 0.86
C ILE A 75 4.54 -9.63 -0.63
N THR A 76 4.03 -8.45 -0.98
CA THR A 76 3.89 -8.01 -2.37
C THR A 76 3.63 -6.51 -2.45
N THR A 77 3.99 -5.93 -3.59
CA THR A 77 3.73 -4.53 -3.93
C THR A 77 2.87 -4.46 -5.18
N TYR A 78 1.83 -3.64 -5.13
CA TYR A 78 0.94 -3.37 -6.26
C TYR A 78 1.07 -1.91 -6.69
N ARG A 79 0.96 -1.68 -7.99
CA ARG A 79 0.75 -0.35 -8.55
C ARG A 79 -0.60 -0.36 -9.25
N ASN A 80 -1.65 0.02 -8.52
CA ASN A 80 -3.00 0.07 -9.06
C ASN A 80 -3.76 1.27 -8.48
N LYS A 81 -4.20 2.17 -9.36
CA LYS A 81 -5.02 3.33 -8.99
C LYS A 81 -6.43 2.93 -8.52
N ASN A 82 -6.88 1.72 -8.84
CA ASN A 82 -8.16 1.18 -8.39
C ASN A 82 -8.04 0.50 -7.02
N LEU A 83 -8.31 1.27 -5.96
CA LEU A 83 -8.36 0.80 -4.57
C LEU A 83 -9.68 0.12 -4.17
N ARG A 84 -10.60 -0.10 -5.13
CA ARG A 84 -11.95 -0.63 -4.84
C ARG A 84 -11.94 -2.03 -4.25
N SER A 85 -10.96 -2.88 -4.55
CA SER A 85 -10.91 -4.26 -4.03
C SER A 85 -10.37 -4.38 -2.59
N ILE A 86 -9.73 -3.35 -2.06
CA ILE A 86 -9.16 -3.34 -0.69
C ILE A 86 -10.17 -2.82 0.34
N ARG A 87 -11.17 -2.05 -0.10
CA ARG A 87 -12.23 -1.62 0.81
C ARG A 87 -12.84 -2.86 1.45
N PRO A 88 -12.90 -2.95 2.79
CA PRO A 88 -13.76 -3.95 3.40
C PRO A 88 -15.13 -3.73 2.79
N CYS A 89 -15.67 -4.72 2.08
CA CYS A 89 -17.05 -4.67 1.63
C CYS A 89 -17.86 -4.41 2.89
N ALA A 90 -18.41 -3.20 3.02
CA ALA A 90 -19.51 -2.98 3.92
C ALA A 90 -20.57 -3.97 3.46
N ARG A 91 -20.75 -5.06 4.21
CA ARG A 91 -21.89 -5.96 4.07
C ARG A 91 -23.11 -5.08 4.27
N LYS A 92 -23.65 -4.51 3.19
CA LYS A 92 -25.03 -4.06 3.19
C LYS A 92 -25.84 -5.35 3.25
N HIS A 93 -26.23 -5.75 4.45
CA HIS A 93 -27.42 -6.59 4.59
C HIS A 93 -28.55 -5.77 3.99
N SER A 94 -28.91 -6.07 2.75
CA SER A 94 -30.21 -5.67 2.24
C SER A 94 -31.24 -6.47 3.03
N HIS A 95 -31.87 -5.84 4.00
CA HIS A 95 -33.17 -6.32 4.47
C HIS A 95 -34.12 -6.23 3.27
N LEU A 96 -34.42 -7.40 2.70
CA LEU A 96 -35.58 -7.59 1.84
C LEU A 96 -36.80 -7.59 2.78
N HIS A 97 -37.66 -6.59 2.62
CA HIS A 97 -39.04 -6.59 3.11
C HIS A 97 -39.94 -7.24 2.06
#